data_AF-A0A0Q8LV42-F1
#
_entry.id   AF-A0A0Q8LV42-F1
#
_cell.length_a   1.000
_cell.length_b   1.000
_cell.length_c   1.000
_cell.angle_alpha   90.00
_cell.angle_beta   90.00
_cell.angle_gamma   90.00
#
_symmetry.space_group_name_H-M   'P 1'
#
loop_
_entity.id
_entity.type
_entity.pdbx_description
1 polymer ?
#
loop_
_entity_poly.entity_id
_entity_poly.type
_entity_poly.pdbx_seq_one_letter_code
_entity_poly.pdbx_strand_id
1 'polypeptide(L)'
;MCDDDIHQGLIDDPTVSRRAFGLMTVAAAGIAGSARAAAPVVEKDVEVKTPDGMADAALFYPQGKGSWPAVVIWPDVVSLRPVFREMGRRLAAEGYVVLVPNLYYRVKRAPVVEGGFNFANPDDRAKLAPMRATVTPEGTARDAAAYIAFLDAQPQTNRKKKVGTQGYCMGGPLAFFTAGAVPARVGAVASFHGGGLYTDQPNSPHLTLPGSHAEYLVLVADNDDKQDPTAKEKIKTALDAAKRPNKVEVYAGAAHGWTVKGSQVYNEPAAEKAWAELLALYKRALG
;
A
#
# COMPACT_ATOMS: atom_id res chain seq x y z
N MET A 1 11.74 0.95 -16.01
CA MET A 1 10.96 2.20 -16.14
C MET A 1 10.48 2.66 -14.76
N CYS A 2 11.40 2.98 -13.84
CA CYS A 2 11.09 3.74 -12.61
C CYS A 2 12.22 4.73 -12.27
N ASP A 3 13.16 4.97 -13.19
CA ASP A 3 14.27 5.90 -12.98
C ASP A 3 13.90 7.33 -13.40
N ASP A 4 12.84 7.47 -14.21
CA ASP A 4 12.35 8.76 -14.71
C ASP A 4 11.27 9.42 -13.82
N ASP A 5 10.79 8.74 -12.77
CA ASP A 5 9.58 9.15 -12.04
C ASP A 5 9.83 10.00 -10.77
N ILE A 6 11.01 10.58 -10.58
CA ILE A 6 11.24 11.54 -9.50
C ILE A 6 12.19 12.63 -10.00
N HIS A 7 11.61 13.75 -10.49
CA HIS A 7 12.38 14.91 -10.89
C HIS A 7 12.68 15.88 -9.74
N GLN A 8 13.91 16.39 -9.83
CA GLN A 8 14.45 17.56 -9.17
C GLN A 8 13.64 18.80 -9.56
N GLY A 9 13.08 19.52 -8.58
CA GLY A 9 12.31 20.73 -8.90
C GLY A 9 11.57 21.33 -7.71
N LEU A 10 12.29 21.71 -6.66
CA LEU A 10 11.80 22.69 -5.69
C LEU A 10 12.73 23.90 -5.80
N ILE A 11 12.34 24.87 -6.62
CA ILE A 11 12.84 26.24 -6.49
C ILE A 11 11.88 26.91 -5.49
N ASP A 12 12.46 27.31 -4.36
CA ASP A 12 11.85 28.11 -3.30
C ASP A 12 11.26 29.42 -3.88
N ASP A 13 9.97 29.69 -3.62
CA ASP A 13 9.37 31.03 -3.82
C ASP A 13 8.93 31.57 -2.44
N PRO A 14 9.69 32.50 -1.85
CA PRO A 14 9.42 32.99 -0.51
C PRO A 14 8.61 34.28 -0.57
N THR A 15 7.33 34.24 -0.98
CA THR A 15 6.49 35.45 -0.94
C THR A 15 5.00 35.19 -0.66
N VAL A 16 4.59 34.91 0.59
CA VAL A 16 3.27 35.40 1.07
C VAL A 16 3.34 35.84 2.53
N SER A 17 3.17 37.15 2.69
CA SER A 17 3.16 37.91 3.93
C SER A 17 1.92 37.66 4.80
N ARG A 18 2.16 37.78 6.11
CA ARG A 18 1.20 37.89 7.21
C ARG A 18 0.09 38.91 6.97
N ARG A 19 -1.17 38.49 7.21
CA ARG A 19 -2.32 39.21 7.83
C ARG A 19 -3.63 38.94 7.07
N ALA A 20 -4.53 38.18 7.70
CA ALA A 20 -5.92 38.59 7.86
C ALA A 20 -6.63 37.65 8.84
N PHE A 21 -6.93 38.21 10.00
CA PHE A 21 -7.75 37.66 11.07
C PHE A 21 -9.21 37.92 10.70
N GLY A 22 -10.09 36.91 10.81
CA GLY A 22 -11.53 37.08 10.58
C GLY A 22 -12.30 35.88 11.08
N LEU A 23 -12.96 36.04 12.24
CA LEU A 23 -13.80 35.04 12.88
C LEU A 23 -14.96 34.61 11.96
N MET A 24 -15.10 33.31 11.70
CA MET A 24 -16.38 32.70 11.39
C MET A 24 -16.63 31.54 12.35
N THR A 25 -17.58 31.75 13.26
CA THR A 25 -18.15 30.71 14.12
C THR A 25 -19.07 29.83 13.30
N VAL A 26 -18.64 28.59 13.02
CA VAL A 26 -19.51 27.54 12.49
C VAL A 26 -19.78 26.55 13.62
N ALA A 27 -21.06 26.37 13.95
CA ALA A 27 -21.52 25.43 14.94
C ALA A 27 -21.18 23.99 14.51
N ALA A 28 -20.23 23.36 15.21
CA ALA A 28 -19.93 21.95 15.05
C ALA A 28 -20.99 21.12 15.79
N ALA A 29 -21.97 20.60 15.07
CA ALA A 29 -22.79 19.49 15.55
C ALA A 29 -21.88 18.25 15.65
N GLY A 30 -21.54 17.87 16.88
CA GLY A 30 -20.66 16.74 17.16
C GLY A 30 -21.27 15.43 16.71
N ILE A 31 -20.63 14.77 15.75
CA ILE A 31 -20.71 13.31 15.63
C ILE A 31 -19.68 12.77 16.61
N ALA A 32 -20.12 12.45 17.83
CA ALA A 32 -19.33 11.66 18.75
C ALA A 32 -19.18 10.24 18.17
N GLY A 33 -18.19 10.06 17.30
CA GLY A 33 -17.68 8.73 16.99
C GLY A 33 -17.15 8.13 18.28
N SER A 34 -17.78 7.06 18.74
CA SER A 34 -17.26 6.29 19.87
C SER A 34 -15.86 5.83 19.50
N ALA A 35 -14.85 6.44 20.12
CA ALA A 35 -13.48 5.98 20.04
C ALA A 35 -13.44 4.60 20.69
N ARG A 36 -13.62 3.56 19.87
CA ARG A 36 -13.33 2.19 20.30
C ARG A 36 -11.85 2.21 20.62
N ALA A 37 -11.48 1.97 21.88
CA ALA A 37 -10.08 1.87 22.26
C ALA A 37 -9.43 0.87 21.30
N ALA A 38 -8.38 1.33 20.60
CA ALA A 38 -7.64 0.50 19.66
C ALA A 38 -7.28 -0.81 20.36
N ALA A 39 -7.65 -1.95 19.76
CA ALA A 39 -7.35 -3.24 20.36
C ALA A 39 -5.83 -3.32 20.53
N PRO A 40 -5.31 -3.76 21.70
CA PRO A 40 -3.87 -3.97 21.84
C PRO A 40 -3.42 -4.96 20.76
N VAL A 41 -2.25 -4.70 20.15
CA VAL A 41 -1.76 -5.43 18.99
C VAL A 41 -0.56 -6.27 19.38
N VAL A 42 -0.50 -7.50 18.87
CA VAL A 42 0.72 -8.31 18.90
C VAL A 42 1.49 -8.08 17.62
N GLU A 43 2.80 -7.83 17.75
CA GLU A 43 3.76 -7.78 16.65
C GLU A 43 4.77 -8.90 16.81
N LYS A 44 5.11 -9.57 15.70
CA LYS A 44 6.13 -10.63 15.65
C LYS A 44 6.95 -10.51 14.38
N ASP A 45 8.26 -10.63 14.50
CA ASP A 45 9.10 -10.96 13.37
C ASP A 45 8.93 -12.44 13.04
N VAL A 46 8.73 -12.73 11.75
CA VAL A 46 8.47 -14.08 11.25
C VAL A 46 9.30 -14.35 10.01
N GLU A 47 9.50 -15.64 9.71
CA GLU A 47 10.07 -16.09 8.46
C GLU A 47 9.02 -16.87 7.68
N VAL A 48 8.80 -16.47 6.44
CA VAL A 48 7.87 -17.14 5.54
C VAL A 48 8.65 -17.93 4.50
N LYS A 49 8.41 -19.24 4.47
CA LYS A 49 8.99 -20.11 3.44
C LYS A 49 8.34 -19.80 2.09
N THR A 50 9.13 -19.31 1.14
CA THR A 50 8.74 -19.10 -0.26
C THR A 50 9.46 -20.12 -1.16
N PRO A 51 9.08 -20.25 -2.44
CA PRO A 51 9.85 -21.03 -3.41
C PRO A 51 11.30 -20.55 -3.61
N ASP A 52 11.57 -19.26 -3.38
CA ASP A 52 12.87 -18.64 -3.69
C ASP A 52 13.72 -18.37 -2.43
N GLY A 53 13.27 -18.79 -1.25
CA GLY A 53 14.01 -18.64 0.01
C GLY A 53 13.12 -18.38 1.23
N MET A 54 13.75 -18.09 2.36
CA MET A 54 13.05 -17.64 3.58
C MET A 54 12.91 -16.13 3.55
N ALA A 55 11.68 -15.64 3.45
CA ALA A 55 11.37 -14.23 3.46
C ALA A 55 11.16 -13.75 4.90
N ASP A 56 11.97 -12.80 5.36
CA ASP A 56 11.73 -12.11 6.62
C ASP A 56 10.55 -11.14 6.48
N ALA A 57 9.65 -11.15 7.46
CA ALA A 57 8.45 -10.34 7.47
C ALA A 57 8.05 -9.95 8.90
N ALA A 58 7.18 -8.96 9.02
CA ALA A 58 6.54 -8.60 10.28
C ALA A 58 5.05 -8.99 10.24
N LEU A 59 4.61 -9.76 11.23
CA LEU A 59 3.23 -10.20 11.42
C LEU A 59 2.60 -9.41 12.56
N PHE A 60 1.39 -8.91 12.33
CA PHE A 60 0.60 -8.15 13.30
C PHE A 60 -0.79 -8.76 13.42
N TYR A 61 -1.36 -8.80 14.63
CA TYR A 61 -2.74 -9.21 14.81
C TYR A 61 -3.34 -8.66 16.11
N PRO A 62 -4.68 -8.55 16.21
CA PRO A 62 -5.34 -8.11 17.43
C PRO A 62 -5.04 -9.07 18.59
N GLN A 63 -4.77 -8.53 19.77
CA GLN A 63 -4.67 -9.31 21.00
C GLN A 63 -6.07 -9.73 21.46
N GLY A 64 -6.21 -10.97 21.90
CA GLY A 64 -7.43 -11.50 22.49
C GLY A 64 -7.98 -12.71 21.75
N LYS A 65 -9.22 -13.08 22.07
CA LYS A 65 -9.91 -14.21 21.44
C LYS A 65 -10.64 -13.72 20.19
N GLY A 66 -10.44 -14.40 19.07
CA GLY A 66 -11.10 -14.08 17.81
C GLY A 66 -10.37 -14.68 16.62
N SER A 67 -11.01 -14.57 15.46
CA SER A 67 -10.34 -14.78 14.17
C SER A 67 -10.72 -13.64 13.23
N TRP A 68 -9.76 -13.14 12.48
CA TRP A 68 -9.88 -11.91 11.71
C TRP A 68 -9.53 -12.13 10.24
N PRO A 69 -10.09 -11.32 9.30
CA PRO A 69 -9.61 -11.31 7.92
C PRO A 69 -8.11 -10.98 7.87
N ALA A 70 -7.41 -11.56 6.90
CA ALA A 70 -5.99 -11.34 6.73
C ALA A 70 -5.70 -10.28 5.65
N VAL A 71 -4.57 -9.58 5.78
CA VAL A 71 -4.11 -8.55 4.85
C VAL A 71 -2.61 -8.68 4.59
N VAL A 72 -2.18 -8.55 3.34
CA VAL A 72 -0.78 -8.32 2.96
C VAL A 72 -0.58 -6.84 2.67
N ILE A 73 0.40 -6.20 3.32
CA ILE A 73 0.83 -4.84 2.99
C ILE A 73 2.17 -4.94 2.26
N TRP A 74 2.19 -4.63 0.98
CA TRP A 74 3.40 -4.47 0.18
C TRP A 74 4.02 -3.09 0.42
N PRO A 75 5.20 -3.01 1.04
CA PRO A 75 5.86 -1.73 1.29
C PRO A 75 6.22 -0.96 0.01
N ASP A 76 6.69 0.27 0.19
CA ASP A 76 7.35 1.01 -0.87
C ASP A 76 8.76 0.45 -1.17
N VAL A 77 9.47 1.14 -2.06
CA VAL A 77 10.80 0.77 -2.52
C VAL A 77 11.87 0.64 -1.41
N VAL A 78 11.66 1.23 -0.23
CA VAL A 78 12.58 1.12 0.91
C VAL A 78 12.23 -0.11 1.79
N SER A 79 11.23 -0.90 1.37
CA SER A 79 10.85 -2.17 1.98
C SER A 79 10.42 -2.06 3.46
N LEU A 80 10.40 -3.19 4.16
CA LEU A 80 10.03 -3.33 5.57
C LEU A 80 10.93 -2.46 6.47
N ARG A 81 10.34 -1.39 7.01
CA ARG A 81 10.97 -0.44 7.94
C ARG A 81 9.93 0.11 8.94
N PRO A 82 10.31 0.94 9.94
CA PRO A 82 9.43 1.35 11.02
C PRO A 82 8.04 1.89 10.60
N VAL A 83 7.95 2.71 9.55
CA VAL A 83 6.65 3.25 9.07
C VAL A 83 5.70 2.16 8.58
N PHE A 84 6.19 1.13 7.90
CA PHE A 84 5.34 0.02 7.45
C PHE A 84 4.96 -0.91 8.60
N ARG A 85 5.80 -1.01 9.63
CA ARG A 85 5.41 -1.67 10.89
C ARG A 85 4.33 -0.88 11.63
N GLU A 86 4.41 0.46 11.63
CA GLU A 86 3.35 1.33 12.18
C GLU A 86 2.03 1.14 11.42
N MET A 87 2.06 1.09 10.10
CA MET A 87 0.87 0.78 9.29
C MET A 87 0.34 -0.63 9.56
N GLY A 88 1.21 -1.63 9.72
CA GLY A 88 0.83 -2.98 10.11
C GLY A 88 0.13 -3.03 11.47
N ARG A 89 0.69 -2.36 12.49
CA ARG A 89 0.06 -2.20 13.81
C ARG A 89 -1.28 -1.48 13.71
N ARG A 90 -1.33 -0.37 12.98
CA ARG A 90 -2.54 0.43 12.82
C ARG A 90 -3.67 -0.39 12.19
N LEU A 91 -3.37 -1.15 11.15
CA LEU A 91 -4.39 -2.00 10.51
C LEU A 91 -4.76 -3.19 11.41
N ALA A 92 -3.82 -3.79 12.13
CA ALA A 92 -4.15 -4.83 13.10
C ALA A 92 -5.07 -4.32 14.22
N ALA A 93 -4.90 -3.08 14.68
CA ALA A 93 -5.81 -2.46 15.65
C ALA A 93 -7.26 -2.32 15.16
N GLU A 94 -7.47 -2.31 13.83
CA GLU A 94 -8.78 -2.30 13.16
C GLU A 94 -9.39 -3.69 12.97
N GLY A 95 -8.73 -4.75 13.47
CA GLY A 95 -9.26 -6.12 13.43
C GLY A 95 -8.83 -6.93 12.21
N TYR A 96 -7.55 -6.86 11.82
CA TYR A 96 -6.98 -7.63 10.71
C TYR A 96 -5.71 -8.39 11.14
N VAL A 97 -5.47 -9.58 10.58
CA VAL A 97 -4.16 -10.24 10.66
C VAL A 97 -3.30 -9.73 9.51
N VAL A 98 -2.22 -9.01 9.79
CA VAL A 98 -1.48 -8.25 8.79
C VAL A 98 -0.07 -8.80 8.63
N LEU A 99 0.34 -9.10 7.40
CA LEU A 99 1.73 -9.42 7.06
C LEU A 99 2.34 -8.27 6.26
N VAL A 100 3.52 -7.82 6.70
CA VAL A 100 4.35 -6.84 5.99
C VAL A 100 5.68 -7.52 5.62
N PRO A 101 5.83 -8.02 4.39
CA PRO A 101 7.05 -8.72 3.97
C PRO A 101 8.19 -7.76 3.63
N ASN A 102 9.43 -8.23 3.79
CA ASN A 102 10.59 -7.63 3.13
C ASN A 102 10.56 -7.97 1.63
N LEU A 103 10.51 -6.94 0.78
CA LEU A 103 10.51 -7.10 -0.68
C LEU A 103 11.82 -7.72 -1.21
N TYR A 104 12.93 -7.53 -0.50
CA TYR A 104 14.27 -7.86 -0.99
C TYR A 104 14.94 -8.99 -0.22
N TYR A 105 14.17 -9.89 0.39
CA TYR A 105 14.71 -11.01 1.18
C TYR A 105 15.69 -11.89 0.40
N ARG A 106 15.59 -11.92 -0.94
CA ARG A 106 16.52 -12.60 -1.86
C ARG A 106 17.92 -11.96 -1.89
N VAL A 107 18.04 -10.71 -1.47
CA VAL A 107 19.28 -9.93 -1.48
C VAL A 107 19.81 -9.75 -0.06
N LYS A 108 18.95 -9.26 0.85
CA LYS A 108 19.30 -9.04 2.25
C LYS A 108 18.07 -8.93 3.13
N ARG A 109 18.25 -9.23 4.42
CA ARG A 109 17.22 -9.07 5.46
C ARG A 109 16.88 -7.59 5.67
N ALA A 110 15.68 -7.33 6.15
CA ALA A 110 15.28 -6.01 6.60
C ALA A 110 15.98 -5.63 7.92
N PRO A 111 16.25 -4.33 8.17
CA PRO A 111 15.99 -3.20 7.28
C PRO A 111 16.97 -3.16 6.10
N VAL A 112 16.44 -2.90 4.89
CA VAL A 112 17.24 -3.00 3.67
C VAL A 112 18.05 -1.74 3.37
N VAL A 113 17.67 -0.62 3.95
CA VAL A 113 18.45 0.61 4.00
C VAL A 113 18.83 0.85 5.45
N GLU A 114 20.12 1.06 5.68
CA GLU A 114 20.66 1.42 6.98
C GLU A 114 20.78 2.95 7.06
N GLY A 115 20.34 3.54 8.18
CA GLY A 115 20.33 4.99 8.37
C GLY A 115 19.17 5.71 7.69
N GLY A 116 19.38 7.00 7.39
CA GLY A 116 18.39 7.82 6.71
C GLY A 116 18.35 7.56 5.20
N PHE A 117 17.17 7.63 4.61
CA PHE A 117 16.97 7.58 3.16
C PHE A 117 16.34 8.89 2.69
N ASN A 118 17.00 9.61 1.79
CA ASN A 118 16.46 10.83 1.22
C ASN A 118 16.00 10.60 -0.23
N PHE A 119 14.70 10.62 -0.46
CA PHE A 119 14.13 10.47 -1.80
C PHE A 119 14.55 11.58 -2.78
N ALA A 120 14.89 12.77 -2.28
CA ALA A 120 15.43 13.85 -3.10
C ALA A 120 16.91 13.65 -3.47
N ASN A 121 17.63 12.70 -2.84
CA ASN A 121 19.03 12.43 -3.14
C ASN A 121 19.16 11.34 -4.22
N PRO A 122 19.71 11.63 -5.42
CA PRO A 122 19.92 10.65 -6.47
C PRO A 122 20.80 9.46 -6.04
N ASP A 123 21.82 9.69 -5.22
CA ASP A 123 22.74 8.64 -4.78
C ASP A 123 22.04 7.64 -3.84
N ASP A 124 21.12 8.12 -3.00
CA ASP A 124 20.29 7.25 -2.18
C ASP A 124 19.36 6.41 -3.05
N ARG A 125 18.70 7.03 -4.04
CA ARG A 125 17.83 6.30 -5.00
C ARG A 125 18.60 5.24 -5.79
N ALA A 126 19.82 5.54 -6.24
CA ALA A 126 20.65 4.63 -7.01
C ALA A 126 20.98 3.33 -6.23
N LYS A 127 21.10 3.39 -4.90
CA LYS A 127 21.32 2.21 -4.05
C LYS A 127 20.18 1.19 -4.12
N LEU A 128 18.96 1.63 -4.46
CA LEU A 128 17.80 0.74 -4.54
C LEU A 128 17.68 0.02 -5.89
N ALA A 129 18.30 0.53 -6.96
CA ALA A 129 18.12 -0.01 -8.30
C ALA A 129 18.46 -1.51 -8.42
N PRO A 130 19.59 -2.02 -7.86
CA PRO A 130 19.89 -3.45 -7.91
C PRO A 130 18.87 -4.30 -7.15
N MET A 131 18.36 -3.82 -6.01
CA MET A 131 17.35 -4.51 -5.22
C MET A 131 15.98 -4.51 -5.92
N ARG A 132 15.55 -3.38 -6.49
CA ARG A 132 14.32 -3.29 -7.28
C ARG A 132 14.30 -4.30 -8.42
N ALA A 133 15.43 -4.47 -9.11
CA ALA A 133 15.53 -5.42 -10.22
C ALA A 133 15.25 -6.88 -9.82
N THR A 134 15.34 -7.21 -8.53
CA THR A 134 15.00 -8.55 -8.02
C THR A 134 13.51 -8.76 -7.76
N VAL A 135 12.71 -7.70 -7.78
CA VAL A 135 11.25 -7.75 -7.57
C VAL A 135 10.57 -7.81 -8.95
N THR A 136 10.31 -9.03 -9.41
CA THR A 136 9.65 -9.28 -10.70
C THR A 136 8.17 -9.63 -10.51
N PRO A 137 7.30 -9.44 -11.53
CA PRO A 137 5.91 -9.89 -11.47
C PRO A 137 5.77 -11.38 -11.14
N GLU A 138 6.59 -12.24 -11.74
CA GLU A 138 6.56 -13.69 -11.52
C GLU A 138 7.02 -14.07 -10.10
N GLY A 139 8.10 -13.43 -9.62
CA GLY A 139 8.58 -13.60 -8.26
C GLY A 139 7.53 -13.14 -7.24
N THR A 140 6.87 -12.02 -7.52
CA THR A 140 5.80 -11.47 -6.69
C THR A 140 4.59 -12.40 -6.64
N ALA A 141 4.20 -13.01 -7.76
CA ALA A 141 3.11 -13.98 -7.77
C ALA A 141 3.42 -15.21 -6.89
N ARG A 142 4.66 -15.70 -6.93
CA ARG A 142 5.12 -16.80 -6.04
C ARG A 142 5.13 -16.39 -4.57
N ASP A 143 5.63 -15.19 -4.28
CA ASP A 143 5.67 -14.63 -2.93
C ASP A 143 4.25 -14.42 -2.38
N ALA A 144 3.35 -13.87 -3.18
CA ALA A 144 1.95 -13.66 -2.83
C ALA A 144 1.24 -14.96 -2.42
N ALA A 145 1.45 -16.04 -3.19
CA ALA A 145 0.90 -17.35 -2.86
C ALA A 145 1.45 -17.88 -1.52
N ALA A 146 2.76 -17.72 -1.28
CA ALA A 146 3.39 -18.12 -0.02
C ALA A 146 2.91 -17.28 1.17
N TYR A 147 2.79 -15.97 1.02
CA TYR A 147 2.32 -15.05 2.06
C TYR A 147 0.86 -15.29 2.43
N ILE A 148 -0.01 -15.51 1.44
CA ILE A 148 -1.42 -15.84 1.71
C ILE A 148 -1.53 -17.21 2.38
N ALA A 149 -0.76 -18.21 1.95
CA ALA A 149 -0.74 -19.53 2.59
C ALA A 149 -0.22 -19.44 4.05
N PHE A 150 0.81 -18.64 4.30
CA PHE A 150 1.32 -18.36 5.64
C PHE A 150 0.27 -17.70 6.53
N LEU A 151 -0.43 -16.67 6.01
CA LEU A 151 -1.51 -15.98 6.72
C LEU A 151 -2.67 -16.93 7.03
N ASP A 152 -3.10 -17.75 6.06
CA ASP A 152 -4.16 -18.74 6.25
C ASP A 152 -3.80 -19.82 7.29
N ALA A 153 -2.51 -20.08 7.50
CA ALA A 153 -2.04 -21.03 8.52
C ALA A 153 -2.02 -20.45 9.94
N GLN A 154 -2.18 -19.13 10.12
CA GLN A 154 -2.17 -18.53 11.45
C GLN A 154 -3.47 -18.83 12.21
N PRO A 155 -3.41 -19.19 13.50
CA PRO A 155 -4.62 -19.48 14.29
C PRO A 155 -5.55 -18.26 14.44
N GLN A 156 -5.01 -17.05 14.27
CA GLN A 156 -5.76 -15.79 14.31
C GLN A 156 -6.53 -15.50 13.01
N THR A 157 -6.27 -16.23 11.92
CA THR A 157 -6.86 -15.93 10.61
C THR A 157 -8.20 -16.62 10.42
N ASN A 158 -9.23 -15.85 10.09
CA ASN A 158 -10.52 -16.39 9.68
C ASN A 158 -10.50 -16.75 8.19
N ARG A 159 -10.21 -18.02 7.89
CA ARG A 159 -10.13 -18.52 6.50
C ARG A 159 -11.46 -18.52 5.74
N LYS A 160 -12.60 -18.33 6.43
CA LYS A 160 -13.90 -18.15 5.75
C LYS A 160 -14.02 -16.78 5.10
N LYS A 161 -13.22 -15.80 5.55
CA LYS A 161 -13.16 -14.45 4.99
C LYS A 161 -12.13 -14.38 3.87
N LYS A 162 -12.32 -13.44 2.94
CA LYS A 162 -11.35 -13.11 1.91
C LYS A 162 -10.12 -12.41 2.51
N VAL A 163 -9.06 -12.33 1.73
CA VAL A 163 -7.82 -11.62 2.06
C VAL A 163 -7.80 -10.26 1.36
N GLY A 164 -7.36 -9.23 2.08
CA GLY A 164 -7.01 -7.94 1.50
C GLY A 164 -5.55 -7.89 1.09
N THR A 165 -5.23 -7.08 0.09
CA THR A 165 -3.85 -6.73 -0.22
C THR A 165 -3.77 -5.25 -0.52
N GLN A 166 -2.75 -4.58 -0.01
CA GLN A 166 -2.49 -3.19 -0.35
C GLN A 166 -1.02 -2.96 -0.64
N GLY A 167 -0.73 -1.93 -1.42
CA GLY A 167 0.63 -1.56 -1.75
C GLY A 167 0.84 -0.08 -1.95
N TYR A 168 2.08 0.36 -1.71
CA TYR A 168 2.49 1.76 -1.72
C TYR A 168 3.63 1.96 -2.71
N CYS A 169 3.56 2.95 -3.59
CA CYS A 169 4.59 3.17 -4.63
C CYS A 169 4.79 1.87 -5.44
N MET A 170 5.99 1.29 -5.41
CA MET A 170 6.34 0.02 -6.06
C MET A 170 5.44 -1.14 -5.57
N GLY A 171 4.94 -1.09 -4.35
CA GLY A 171 4.01 -2.08 -3.79
C GLY A 171 2.64 -2.11 -4.48
N GLY A 172 2.21 -1.02 -5.13
CA GLY A 172 0.91 -0.92 -5.79
C GLY A 172 0.70 -2.02 -6.86
N PRO A 173 1.57 -2.12 -7.87
CA PRO A 173 1.61 -3.25 -8.80
C PRO A 173 1.66 -4.63 -8.12
N LEU A 174 2.39 -4.78 -7.01
CA LEU A 174 2.51 -6.06 -6.30
C LEU A 174 1.17 -6.52 -5.70
N ALA A 175 0.35 -5.58 -5.24
CA ALA A 175 -1.00 -5.86 -4.78
C ALA A 175 -1.91 -6.35 -5.93
N PHE A 176 -1.74 -5.83 -7.14
CA PHE A 176 -2.46 -6.31 -8.34
C PHE A 176 -2.01 -7.71 -8.75
N PHE A 177 -0.71 -7.99 -8.74
CA PHE A 177 -0.17 -9.33 -9.00
C PHE A 177 -0.62 -10.34 -7.95
N THR A 178 -0.75 -9.92 -6.69
CA THR A 178 -1.28 -10.76 -5.60
C THR A 178 -2.70 -11.25 -5.90
N ALA A 179 -3.58 -10.36 -6.39
CA ALA A 179 -4.95 -10.73 -6.76
C ALA A 179 -5.00 -11.68 -7.97
N GLY A 180 -4.10 -11.51 -8.94
CA GLY A 180 -3.96 -12.44 -10.07
C GLY A 180 -3.42 -13.81 -9.68
N ALA A 181 -2.50 -13.85 -8.71
CA ALA A 181 -1.85 -15.09 -8.26
C ALA A 181 -2.77 -15.96 -7.39
N VAL A 182 -3.63 -15.34 -6.57
CA VAL A 182 -4.50 -16.06 -5.63
C VAL A 182 -5.96 -15.58 -5.70
N PRO A 183 -6.60 -15.64 -6.88
CA PRO A 183 -7.89 -14.98 -7.14
C PRO A 183 -9.04 -15.53 -6.30
N ALA A 184 -8.97 -16.80 -5.90
CA ALA A 184 -9.96 -17.42 -5.04
C ALA A 184 -9.91 -16.90 -3.59
N ARG A 185 -8.79 -16.33 -3.13
CA ARG A 185 -8.64 -15.84 -1.75
C ARG A 185 -8.73 -14.33 -1.63
N VAL A 186 -8.20 -13.58 -2.60
CA VAL A 186 -8.17 -12.12 -2.54
C VAL A 186 -9.54 -11.53 -2.84
N GLY A 187 -10.04 -10.67 -1.94
CA GLY A 187 -11.33 -9.99 -2.06
C GLY A 187 -11.21 -8.47 -2.20
N ALA A 188 -10.08 -7.89 -1.82
CA ALA A 188 -9.84 -6.45 -1.89
C ALA A 188 -8.39 -6.14 -2.29
N VAL A 189 -8.21 -5.16 -3.17
CA VAL A 189 -6.91 -4.63 -3.59
C VAL A 189 -6.90 -3.12 -3.40
N ALA A 190 -5.88 -2.58 -2.74
CA ALA A 190 -5.67 -1.14 -2.64
C ALA A 190 -4.27 -0.74 -3.15
N SER A 191 -4.20 0.33 -3.93
CA SER A 191 -2.96 0.94 -4.39
C SER A 191 -2.91 2.40 -3.97
N PHE A 192 -1.80 2.81 -3.36
CA PHE A 192 -1.53 4.19 -2.96
C PHE A 192 -0.29 4.67 -3.71
N HIS A 193 -0.42 5.73 -4.53
CA HIS A 193 0.65 6.24 -5.41
C HIS A 193 1.35 5.12 -6.19
N GLY A 194 0.60 4.08 -6.58
CA GLY A 194 1.16 2.97 -7.33
C GLY A 194 1.44 3.38 -8.78
N GLY A 195 2.72 3.40 -9.16
CA GLY A 195 3.13 3.62 -10.55
C GLY A 195 2.98 2.37 -11.42
N GLY A 196 2.80 2.55 -12.74
CA GLY A 196 2.85 1.45 -13.70
C GLY A 196 1.75 0.39 -13.58
N LEU A 197 0.57 0.74 -13.04
CA LEU A 197 -0.57 -0.18 -12.94
C LEU A 197 -1.14 -0.59 -14.30
N TYR A 198 -0.95 0.26 -15.31
CA TYR A 198 -1.25 0.00 -16.71
C TYR A 198 -0.02 0.31 -17.55
N THR A 199 0.40 -0.63 -18.39
CA THR A 199 1.53 -0.52 -19.32
C THR A 199 1.24 -1.42 -20.53
N ASP A 200 1.95 -1.19 -21.64
CA ASP A 200 1.81 -2.02 -22.84
C ASP A 200 2.67 -3.32 -22.78
N GLN A 201 3.27 -3.60 -21.62
CA GLN A 201 4.13 -4.76 -21.43
C GLN A 201 3.28 -6.03 -21.15
N PRO A 202 3.74 -7.21 -21.60
CA PRO A 202 3.00 -8.47 -21.41
C PRO A 202 2.82 -8.88 -19.94
N ASN A 203 3.59 -8.28 -19.03
CA ASN A 203 3.52 -8.49 -17.59
C ASN A 203 2.88 -7.31 -16.85
N SER A 204 2.08 -6.49 -17.53
CA SER A 204 1.41 -5.34 -16.92
C SER A 204 0.42 -5.75 -15.82
N PRO A 205 0.33 -5.02 -14.68
CA PRO A 205 -0.56 -5.38 -13.58
C PRO A 205 -2.05 -5.47 -13.97
N HIS A 206 -2.52 -4.61 -14.87
CA HIS A 206 -3.92 -4.64 -15.32
C HIS A 206 -4.31 -5.95 -16.05
N LEU A 207 -3.35 -6.72 -16.56
CA LEU A 207 -3.62 -7.99 -17.23
C LEU A 207 -4.04 -9.10 -16.24
N THR A 208 -3.91 -8.87 -14.93
CA THR A 208 -4.41 -9.81 -13.91
C THR A 208 -5.91 -9.65 -13.62
N LEU A 209 -6.51 -8.52 -14.03
CA LEU A 209 -7.91 -8.18 -13.71
C LEU A 209 -8.93 -9.21 -14.19
N PRO A 210 -8.82 -9.84 -15.39
CA PRO A 210 -9.78 -10.85 -15.84
C PRO A 210 -9.86 -12.08 -14.92
N GLY A 211 -8.75 -12.45 -14.28
CA GLY A 211 -8.69 -13.57 -13.33
C GLY A 211 -9.12 -13.20 -11.91
N SER A 212 -9.18 -11.92 -11.57
CA SER A 212 -9.44 -11.44 -10.22
C SER A 212 -10.92 -11.39 -9.86
N HIS A 213 -11.21 -11.57 -8.58
CA HIS A 213 -12.55 -11.40 -7.99
C HIS A 213 -12.63 -10.23 -7.00
N ALA A 214 -11.55 -9.47 -6.87
CA ALA A 214 -11.44 -8.42 -5.87
C ALA A 214 -12.19 -7.13 -6.25
N GLU A 215 -12.55 -6.35 -5.23
CA GLU A 215 -12.85 -4.92 -5.33
C GLU A 215 -11.54 -4.11 -5.26
N TYR A 216 -11.45 -3.03 -6.04
CA TYR A 216 -10.21 -2.26 -6.22
C TYR A 216 -10.34 -0.81 -5.74
N LEU A 217 -9.35 -0.34 -5.00
CA LEU A 217 -9.16 1.06 -4.65
C LEU A 217 -7.82 1.53 -5.22
N VAL A 218 -7.84 2.51 -6.11
CA VAL A 218 -6.63 3.09 -6.72
C VAL A 218 -6.58 4.57 -6.38
N LEU A 219 -5.63 4.95 -5.53
CA LEU A 219 -5.43 6.33 -5.11
C LEU A 219 -4.15 6.86 -5.75
N VAL A 220 -4.29 7.92 -6.52
CA VAL A 220 -3.25 8.51 -7.38
C VAL A 220 -2.81 9.85 -6.80
N ALA A 221 -1.51 10.12 -6.79
CA ALA A 221 -1.01 11.43 -6.40
C ALA A 221 -1.31 12.46 -7.50
N ASP A 222 -1.50 13.72 -7.15
CA ASP A 222 -1.78 14.79 -8.12
C ASP A 222 -0.58 15.02 -9.07
N ASN A 223 0.65 14.94 -8.56
CA ASN A 223 1.84 15.06 -9.41
C ASN A 223 2.03 13.84 -10.33
N ASP A 224 1.68 12.63 -9.89
CA ASP A 224 1.70 11.42 -10.72
C ASP A 224 0.68 11.53 -11.86
N ASP A 225 -0.53 12.03 -11.55
CA ASP A 225 -1.57 12.26 -12.56
C ASP A 225 -1.17 13.34 -13.56
N LYS A 226 -0.47 14.40 -13.12
CA LYS A 226 0.06 15.42 -14.04
C LYS A 226 1.14 14.87 -14.97
N GLN A 227 1.92 13.90 -14.51
CA GLN A 227 3.00 13.29 -15.29
C GLN A 227 2.47 12.28 -16.33
N ASP A 228 1.49 11.44 -15.97
CA ASP A 228 0.74 10.60 -16.92
C ASP A 228 -0.77 10.75 -16.72
N PRO A 229 -1.39 11.79 -17.32
CA PRO A 229 -2.82 12.07 -17.16
C PRO A 229 -3.75 10.96 -17.67
N THR A 230 -3.22 10.06 -18.49
CA THR A 230 -4.00 8.98 -19.12
C THR A 230 -4.02 7.71 -18.28
N ALA A 231 -3.06 7.53 -17.36
CA ALA A 231 -2.93 6.31 -16.56
C ALA A 231 -4.19 5.98 -15.76
N LYS A 232 -4.78 6.99 -15.07
CA LYS A 232 -6.00 6.80 -14.27
C LYS A 232 -7.18 6.33 -15.11
N GLU A 233 -7.33 6.84 -16.33
CA GLU A 233 -8.45 6.49 -17.21
C GLU A 233 -8.24 5.10 -17.83
N LYS A 234 -7.01 4.77 -18.19
CA LYS A 234 -6.65 3.43 -18.69
C LYS A 234 -6.91 2.37 -17.63
N ILE A 235 -6.46 2.57 -16.40
CA ILE A 235 -6.68 1.59 -15.33
C ILE A 235 -8.16 1.49 -14.94
N LYS A 236 -8.88 2.62 -14.89
CA LYS A 236 -10.33 2.62 -14.65
C LYS A 236 -11.07 1.85 -15.75
N THR A 237 -10.74 2.11 -17.00
CA THR A 237 -11.33 1.41 -18.15
C THR A 237 -11.06 -0.10 -18.09
N ALA A 238 -9.84 -0.51 -17.74
CA ALA A 238 -9.50 -1.92 -17.59
C ALA A 238 -10.29 -2.60 -16.45
N LEU A 239 -10.46 -1.91 -15.32
CA LEU A 239 -11.27 -2.39 -14.19
C LEU A 239 -12.75 -2.55 -14.57
N ASP A 240 -13.31 -1.56 -15.27
CA ASP A 240 -14.70 -1.58 -15.73
C ASP A 240 -14.92 -2.69 -16.77
N ALA A 241 -14.00 -2.87 -17.72
CA ALA A 241 -14.04 -3.94 -18.73
C ALA A 241 -13.99 -5.34 -18.09
N ALA A 242 -13.18 -5.51 -17.04
CA ALA A 242 -13.13 -6.73 -16.25
C ALA A 242 -14.31 -6.88 -15.26
N LYS A 243 -15.22 -5.90 -15.21
CA LYS A 243 -16.36 -5.84 -14.28
C LYS A 243 -15.94 -5.93 -12.81
N ARG A 244 -14.81 -5.31 -12.46
CA ARG A 244 -14.32 -5.25 -11.08
C ARG A 244 -14.92 -4.01 -10.40
N PRO A 245 -15.62 -4.15 -9.26
CA PRO A 245 -16.04 -3.00 -8.47
C PRO A 245 -14.79 -2.18 -8.12
N ASN A 246 -14.83 -0.86 -8.38
CA ASN A 246 -13.64 -0.05 -8.23
C ASN A 246 -13.94 1.39 -7.82
N LYS A 247 -12.92 2.01 -7.22
CA LYS A 247 -12.78 3.44 -7.07
C LYS A 247 -11.38 3.85 -7.51
N VAL A 248 -11.29 4.78 -8.44
CA VAL A 248 -10.04 5.42 -8.86
C VAL A 248 -10.17 6.91 -8.53
N GLU A 249 -9.25 7.45 -7.73
CA GLU A 249 -9.30 8.85 -7.29
C GLU A 249 -7.92 9.49 -7.29
N VAL A 250 -7.85 10.72 -7.81
CA VAL A 250 -6.68 11.58 -7.72
C VAL A 250 -6.78 12.46 -6.47
N TYR A 251 -5.72 12.49 -5.67
CA TYR A 251 -5.65 13.27 -4.44
C TYR A 251 -5.01 14.63 -4.73
N ALA A 252 -5.84 15.65 -4.97
CA ALA A 252 -5.40 17.01 -5.27
C ALA A 252 -4.38 17.54 -4.25
N GLY A 253 -3.26 18.08 -4.74
CA GLY A 253 -2.18 18.61 -3.89
C GLY A 253 -1.34 17.56 -3.16
N ALA A 254 -1.62 16.26 -3.32
CA ALA A 254 -0.77 15.19 -2.80
C ALA A 254 0.36 14.88 -3.79
N ALA A 255 1.58 14.68 -3.27
CA ALA A 255 2.71 14.22 -4.08
C ALA A 255 3.00 12.73 -3.85
N HIS A 256 3.71 12.10 -4.79
CA HIS A 256 4.10 10.69 -4.70
C HIS A 256 4.70 10.32 -3.33
N GLY A 257 4.11 9.34 -2.63
CA GLY A 257 4.51 8.99 -1.27
C GLY A 257 3.78 9.76 -0.15
N TRP A 258 2.74 10.54 -0.44
CA TRP A 258 2.03 11.37 0.55
C TRP A 258 1.47 10.61 1.76
N THR A 259 1.22 9.31 1.62
CA THR A 259 0.68 8.46 2.69
C THR A 259 1.74 7.93 3.65
N VAL A 260 3.03 8.12 3.34
CA VAL A 260 4.14 7.49 4.04
C VAL A 260 4.72 8.48 5.04
N LYS A 261 4.40 8.29 6.33
CA LYS A 261 4.93 9.12 7.41
C LYS A 261 6.46 9.12 7.41
N GLY A 262 7.05 10.31 7.56
CA GLY A 262 8.49 10.52 7.45
C GLY A 262 9.00 10.73 6.02
N SER A 263 8.15 10.58 4.99
CA SER A 263 8.43 11.13 3.66
C SER A 263 8.45 12.66 3.70
N GLN A 264 9.30 13.29 2.88
CA GLN A 264 9.37 14.75 2.73
C GLN A 264 8.05 15.37 2.26
N VAL A 265 7.20 14.57 1.61
CA VAL A 265 5.90 14.98 1.07
C VAL A 265 4.71 14.38 1.82
N TYR A 266 4.93 13.86 3.03
CA TYR A 266 3.83 13.34 3.86
C TYR A 266 2.75 14.40 4.07
N ASN A 267 1.52 14.07 3.69
CA ASN A 267 0.36 14.95 3.83
C ASN A 267 -0.67 14.24 4.71
N GLU A 268 -0.67 14.56 6.01
CA GLU A 268 -1.49 13.88 7.01
C GLU A 268 -2.99 13.92 6.69
N PRO A 269 -3.63 15.07 6.38
CA PRO A 269 -5.05 15.08 6.04
C PRO A 269 -5.39 14.18 4.83
N ALA A 270 -4.57 14.21 3.77
CA ALA A 270 -4.77 13.36 2.60
C ALA A 270 -4.50 11.88 2.90
N ALA A 271 -3.51 11.57 3.75
CA ALA A 271 -3.19 10.22 4.18
C ALA A 271 -4.31 9.61 5.04
N GLU A 272 -4.89 10.39 5.94
CA GLU A 272 -6.01 9.98 6.79
C GLU A 272 -7.29 9.74 5.99
N LYS A 273 -7.57 10.59 4.99
CA LYS A 273 -8.66 10.35 4.03
C LYS A 273 -8.44 9.03 3.27
N ALA A 274 -7.24 8.82 2.73
CA ALA A 274 -6.88 7.59 2.02
C ALA A 274 -7.02 6.35 2.91
N TRP A 275 -6.63 6.46 4.18
CA TRP A 275 -6.80 5.38 5.17
C TRP A 275 -8.28 5.10 5.48
N ALA A 276 -9.12 6.11 5.60
CA ALA A 276 -10.56 5.92 5.79
C ALA A 276 -11.21 5.17 4.62
N GLU A 277 -10.79 5.45 3.39
CA GLU A 277 -11.27 4.75 2.19
C GLU A 277 -10.82 3.29 2.15
N LEU A 278 -9.59 3.01 2.58
CA LEU A 278 -9.08 1.65 2.75
C LEU A 278 -9.93 0.84 3.73
N LEU A 279 -10.20 1.40 4.92
CA LEU A 279 -11.02 0.73 5.92
C LEU A 279 -12.46 0.52 5.42
N ALA A 280 -13.02 1.46 4.66
CA ALA A 280 -14.32 1.31 4.04
C ALA A 280 -14.34 0.18 3.00
N LEU A 281 -13.30 0.07 2.17
CA LEU A 281 -13.11 -1.05 1.23
C LEU A 281 -13.06 -2.38 1.98
N TYR A 282 -12.16 -2.52 2.96
CA TYR A 282 -11.97 -3.78 3.67
C TYR A 282 -13.19 -4.19 4.49
N LYS A 283 -13.90 -3.24 5.10
CA LYS A 283 -15.15 -3.53 5.80
C LYS A 283 -16.22 -4.10 4.88
N ARG A 284 -16.31 -3.64 3.62
CA ARG A 284 -17.28 -4.14 2.64
C ARG A 284 -16.85 -5.46 2.01
N ALA A 285 -15.57 -5.59 1.66
CA ALA A 285 -15.07 -6.71 0.87
C ALA A 285 -14.56 -7.91 1.70
N LEU A 286 -14.17 -7.69 2.96
CA LEU A 286 -13.64 -8.70 3.88
C LEU A 286 -14.50 -8.88 5.15
N GLY A 287 -15.51 -8.01 5.32
CA GLY A 287 -16.43 -7.95 6.46
C GLY A 287 -17.31 -9.16 6.62
#